data_AF-A0A5C8RVX2-F1
#
_entry.id   AF-A0A5C8RVX2-F1
#
_cell.length_a   1.000
_cell.length_b   1.000
_cell.length_c   1.000
_cell.angle_alpha   90.00
_cell.angle_beta   90.00
_cell.angle_gamma   90.00
#
_symmetry.space_group_name_H-M   'P 1'
#
loop_
_entity.id
_entity.type
_entity.pdbx_description
1 polymer ?
#
loop_
_entity_poly.entity_id
_entity_poly.type
_entity_poly.pdbx_seq_one_letter_code
_entity_poly.pdbx_strand_id
1 'polypeptide(L)'
;MLYELAALSCPLNALDRASEGAAAWVGAPEAGGTLLGSWRTEIGMLGRILILRGFEAPEDVSAERRRALTSANPFHAGAVVSALEMDSYAAFPFLPPVRIGARGAVYEFRTYRLKPGGLLPTLDAWEAAVPPAKPYTDHLVINMYALDGAPRITHVWGFPSLEERASLRRAAQGSGHWPPKGGPDHIAEAVSSIGLPEAWSPLT
;
A
#
# COMPACT_ATOMS: atom_id res chain seq x y z
N MET A 1 3.60 13.24 -8.25
CA MET A 1 2.72 12.06 -8.16
C MET A 1 2.26 11.86 -6.71
N LEU A 2 0.94 11.81 -6.52
CA LEU A 2 0.24 11.41 -5.30
C LEU A 2 -0.20 9.96 -5.42
N TYR A 3 -0.57 9.36 -4.30
CA TYR A 3 -1.03 7.98 -4.26
C TYR A 3 -2.32 7.85 -3.48
N GLU A 4 -3.17 6.94 -3.90
CA GLU A 4 -4.31 6.47 -3.12
C GLU A 4 -4.12 4.98 -2.82
N LEU A 5 -4.31 4.60 -1.56
CA LEU A 5 -4.54 3.20 -1.18
C LEU A 5 -6.00 3.06 -0.77
N ALA A 6 -6.82 2.54 -1.70
CA ALA A 6 -8.20 2.20 -1.42
C ALA A 6 -8.31 0.80 -0.83
N ALA A 7 -9.21 0.60 0.12
CA ALA A 7 -9.51 -0.70 0.69
C ALA A 7 -11.02 -0.95 0.74
N LEU A 8 -11.43 -2.04 0.10
CA LEU A 8 -12.81 -2.51 0.07
C LEU A 8 -12.93 -3.71 0.99
N SER A 9 -13.67 -3.58 2.08
CA SER A 9 -13.97 -4.70 2.98
C SER A 9 -15.29 -5.36 2.58
N CYS A 10 -15.35 -6.68 2.57
CA CYS A 10 -16.54 -7.45 2.20
C CYS A 10 -16.55 -8.83 2.88
N PRO A 11 -17.70 -9.53 2.91
CA PRO A 11 -17.77 -10.93 3.33
C PRO A 11 -16.83 -11.81 2.49
N LEU A 12 -16.22 -12.84 3.12
CA LEU A 12 -15.23 -13.70 2.46
C LEU A 12 -15.77 -14.40 1.20
N ASN A 13 -17.04 -14.78 1.20
CA ASN A 13 -17.72 -15.39 0.06
C ASN A 13 -18.11 -14.40 -1.06
N ALA A 14 -17.80 -13.12 -0.90
CA ALA A 14 -18.07 -12.07 -1.88
C ALA A 14 -16.80 -11.41 -2.45
N LEU A 15 -15.62 -11.89 -2.06
CA LEU A 15 -14.33 -11.31 -2.47
C LEU A 15 -14.15 -11.28 -4.00
N ASP A 16 -14.49 -12.36 -4.70
CA ASP A 16 -14.32 -12.40 -6.16
C ASP A 16 -15.25 -11.40 -6.86
N ARG A 17 -16.50 -11.27 -6.40
CA ARG A 17 -17.44 -10.26 -6.90
C ARG A 17 -16.96 -8.83 -6.63
N ALA A 18 -16.38 -8.59 -5.45
CA ALA A 18 -15.79 -7.29 -5.12
C ALA A 18 -14.56 -6.99 -5.98
N SER A 19 -13.72 -7.99 -6.25
CA SER A 19 -12.54 -7.88 -7.11
C SER A 19 -12.91 -7.58 -8.56
N GLU A 20 -13.90 -8.30 -9.12
CA GLU A 20 -14.43 -8.04 -10.48
C GLU A 20 -14.98 -6.62 -10.62
N GLY A 21 -15.79 -6.18 -9.65
CA GLY A 21 -16.33 -4.82 -9.64
C GLY A 21 -15.23 -3.76 -9.55
N ALA A 22 -14.26 -3.98 -8.66
CA ALA A 22 -13.11 -3.09 -8.49
C ALA A 22 -12.28 -2.97 -9.77
N ALA A 23 -11.99 -4.09 -10.43
CA ALA A 23 -11.27 -4.12 -11.71
C ALA A 23 -12.00 -3.31 -12.79
N ALA A 24 -13.32 -3.50 -12.92
CA ALA A 24 -14.15 -2.75 -13.86
C ALA A 24 -14.16 -1.25 -13.54
N TRP A 25 -14.20 -0.88 -12.26
CA TRP A 25 -14.27 0.52 -11.82
C TRP A 25 -12.99 1.30 -12.11
N VAL A 26 -11.83 0.68 -11.86
CA VAL A 26 -10.52 1.31 -12.09
C VAL A 26 -10.09 1.23 -13.56
N GLY A 27 -10.67 0.32 -14.34
CA GLY A 27 -10.47 0.20 -15.78
C GLY A 27 -11.47 0.99 -16.62
N ALA A 28 -12.44 1.69 -16.01
CA ALA A 28 -13.45 2.46 -16.72
C ALA A 28 -12.82 3.66 -17.46
N PRO A 29 -13.34 4.08 -18.64
CA PRO A 29 -12.81 5.21 -19.39
C PRO A 29 -12.75 6.53 -18.60
N GLU A 30 -13.69 6.73 -17.67
CA GLU A 30 -13.77 7.88 -16.78
C GLU A 30 -12.93 7.74 -15.50
N ALA A 31 -12.26 6.60 -15.29
CA ALA A 31 -11.46 6.38 -14.10
C ALA A 31 -10.18 7.21 -14.13
N GLY A 32 -9.99 8.02 -13.08
CA GLY A 32 -8.74 8.71 -12.83
C GLY A 32 -7.66 7.84 -12.17
N GLY A 33 -6.42 8.25 -12.39
CA GLY A 33 -5.23 7.64 -11.81
C GLY A 33 -4.74 6.40 -12.55
N THR A 34 -3.46 6.09 -12.38
CA THR A 34 -2.81 4.91 -12.92
C THR A 34 -2.89 3.79 -11.89
N LEU A 35 -3.49 2.65 -12.25
CA LEU A 35 -3.46 1.46 -11.43
C LEU A 35 -2.03 0.92 -11.29
N LEU A 36 -1.55 0.77 -10.05
CA LEU A 36 -0.22 0.27 -9.76
C LEU A 36 -0.24 -1.16 -9.22
N GLY A 37 -1.26 -1.52 -8.45
CA GLY A 37 -1.42 -2.88 -7.94
C GLY A 37 -2.74 -3.10 -7.23
N SER A 38 -3.14 -4.36 -7.11
CA SER A 38 -4.33 -4.79 -6.38
C SER A 38 -4.09 -6.12 -5.68
N TRP A 39 -4.56 -6.26 -4.44
CA TRP A 39 -4.30 -7.44 -3.61
C TRP A 39 -5.49 -7.81 -2.75
N ARG A 40 -5.70 -9.11 -2.54
CA ARG A 40 -6.55 -9.62 -1.45
C ARG A 40 -5.71 -9.90 -0.22
N THR A 41 -6.20 -9.51 0.95
CA THR A 41 -5.54 -9.80 2.23
C THR A 41 -5.67 -11.28 2.61
N GLU A 42 -4.55 -11.90 2.94
CA GLU A 42 -4.44 -13.32 3.34
C GLU A 42 -3.98 -13.49 4.81
N ILE A 43 -3.16 -12.57 5.33
CA ILE A 43 -2.78 -12.56 6.74
C ILE A 43 -3.04 -11.17 7.32
N GLY A 44 -3.73 -11.12 8.46
CA GLY A 44 -4.20 -9.87 9.07
C GLY A 44 -5.72 -9.78 9.01
N MET A 45 -6.25 -8.61 8.64
CA MET A 45 -7.69 -8.42 8.45
C MET A 45 -8.12 -9.01 7.10
N LEU A 46 -8.82 -10.14 7.13
CA LEU A 46 -9.31 -10.84 5.93
C LEU A 46 -10.52 -10.14 5.30
N GLY A 47 -10.87 -10.54 4.07
CA GLY A 47 -12.04 -10.00 3.38
C GLY A 47 -11.83 -8.61 2.79
N ARG A 48 -10.57 -8.23 2.53
CA ARG A 48 -10.23 -6.92 1.95
C ARG A 48 -9.58 -7.04 0.59
N ILE A 49 -10.00 -6.18 -0.33
CA ILE A 49 -9.28 -5.85 -1.56
C ILE A 49 -8.58 -4.51 -1.36
N LEU A 50 -7.26 -4.49 -1.52
CA LEU A 50 -6.41 -3.30 -1.45
C LEU A 50 -6.05 -2.87 -2.88
N ILE A 51 -6.18 -1.59 -3.20
CA ILE A 51 -5.94 -1.07 -4.55
C ILE A 51 -5.02 0.15 -4.43
N LEU A 52 -3.85 0.08 -5.04
CA LEU A 52 -2.90 1.19 -5.09
C LEU A 52 -2.98 1.89 -6.44
N ARG A 53 -3.21 3.20 -6.43
CA ARG A 53 -3.25 4.05 -7.62
C ARG A 53 -2.30 5.24 -7.48
N GLY A 54 -1.70 5.66 -8.58
CA GLY A 54 -0.90 6.88 -8.70
C GLY A 54 -1.64 7.98 -9.45
N PHE A 55 -1.48 9.23 -9.04
CA PHE A 55 -2.14 10.39 -9.62
C PHE A 55 -1.15 11.51 -9.87
N GLU A 56 -1.20 12.15 -11.03
CA GLU A 56 -0.30 13.26 -11.34
C GLU A 56 -0.70 14.53 -10.58
N ALA A 57 -1.99 14.80 -10.47
CA ALA A 57 -2.51 16.02 -9.87
C ALA A 57 -3.44 15.77 -8.65
N PRO A 58 -3.40 16.63 -7.61
CA PRO A 58 -4.30 16.54 -6.44
C PRO A 58 -5.79 16.58 -6.78
N GLU A 59 -6.16 17.32 -7.82
CA GLU A 59 -7.52 17.40 -8.34
C GLU A 59 -8.03 16.04 -8.86
N ASP A 60 -7.17 15.22 -9.45
CA ASP A 60 -7.54 13.90 -9.96
C ASP A 60 -7.86 12.93 -8.82
N VAL A 61 -7.06 12.95 -7.74
CA VAL A 61 -7.33 12.18 -6.52
C VAL A 61 -8.69 12.60 -5.94
N SER A 62 -8.92 13.90 -5.86
CA SER A 62 -10.15 14.48 -5.31
C SER A 62 -11.38 14.15 -6.17
N ALA A 63 -11.21 14.14 -7.49
CA ALA A 63 -12.26 13.79 -8.45
C ALA A 63 -12.63 12.31 -8.35
N GLU A 64 -11.65 11.40 -8.30
CA GLU A 64 -11.91 9.97 -8.15
C GLU A 64 -12.57 9.63 -6.81
N ARG A 65 -12.09 10.23 -5.72
CA ARG A 65 -12.71 10.06 -4.41
C ARG A 65 -14.16 10.54 -4.42
N ARG A 66 -14.44 11.68 -5.08
CA ARG A 66 -15.82 12.17 -5.24
C ARG A 66 -16.65 11.21 -6.07
N ARG A 67 -16.13 10.69 -7.20
CA ARG A 67 -16.81 9.71 -8.06
C ARG A 67 -17.26 8.50 -7.26
N ALA A 68 -16.41 7.97 -6.38
CA ALA A 68 -16.76 6.88 -5.48
C ALA A 68 -17.83 7.31 -4.45
N LEU A 69 -17.62 8.41 -3.72
CA LEU A 69 -18.53 8.85 -2.65
C LEU A 69 -19.94 9.24 -3.14
N THR A 70 -20.06 9.76 -4.37
CA THR A 70 -21.36 10.14 -4.94
C THR A 70 -22.02 9.02 -5.74
N SER A 71 -21.36 7.86 -5.89
CA SER A 71 -21.92 6.71 -6.59
C SER A 71 -22.89 5.96 -5.70
N ALA A 72 -24.03 5.55 -6.25
CA ALA A 72 -24.94 4.59 -5.60
C ALA A 72 -24.35 3.16 -5.56
N ASN A 73 -23.30 2.89 -6.33
CA ASN A 73 -22.62 1.59 -6.40
C ASN A 73 -21.10 1.80 -6.60
N PRO A 74 -20.37 2.29 -5.57
CA PRO A 74 -18.93 2.53 -5.68
C PRO A 74 -18.19 1.24 -5.96
N PHE A 75 -17.15 1.33 -6.80
CA PHE A 75 -16.36 0.18 -7.26
C PHE A 75 -17.21 -0.96 -7.87
N HIS A 76 -18.41 -0.64 -8.38
CA HIS A 76 -19.41 -1.60 -8.85
C HIS A 76 -19.72 -2.74 -7.86
N ALA A 77 -19.38 -2.57 -6.57
CA ALA A 77 -19.40 -3.60 -5.56
C ALA A 77 -20.18 -3.19 -4.30
N GLY A 78 -20.93 -2.08 -4.33
CA GLY A 78 -21.71 -1.55 -3.21
C GLY A 78 -22.75 -2.51 -2.63
N ALA A 79 -23.18 -3.52 -3.39
CA ALA A 79 -24.07 -4.57 -2.88
C ALA A 79 -23.38 -5.60 -1.95
N VAL A 80 -22.04 -5.64 -1.94
CA VAL A 80 -21.26 -6.61 -1.15
C VAL A 80 -20.21 -5.97 -0.25
N VAL A 81 -19.74 -4.77 -0.60
CA VAL A 81 -18.76 -4.01 0.18
C VAL A 81 -19.43 -3.45 1.42
N SER A 82 -18.90 -3.83 2.60
CA SER A 82 -19.38 -3.37 3.91
C SER A 82 -18.64 -2.13 4.41
N ALA A 83 -17.42 -1.87 3.92
CA ALA A 83 -16.67 -0.66 4.21
C ALA A 83 -15.74 -0.27 3.06
N LEU A 84 -15.62 1.03 2.83
CA LEU A 84 -14.72 1.63 1.86
C LEU A 84 -13.81 2.64 2.57
N GLU A 85 -12.50 2.40 2.50
CA GLU A 85 -11.46 3.34 2.92
C GLU A 85 -10.73 3.83 1.66
N MET A 86 -10.44 5.12 1.58
CA MET A 86 -9.67 5.72 0.48
C MET A 86 -8.71 6.71 1.10
N ASP A 87 -7.46 6.31 1.26
CA ASP A 87 -6.44 7.10 1.94
C ASP A 87 -5.50 7.76 0.92
N SER A 88 -5.19 9.04 1.10
CA SER A 88 -4.27 9.78 0.23
C SER A 88 -2.87 9.86 0.82
N TYR A 89 -1.86 9.71 -0.03
CA TYR A 89 -0.46 9.68 0.38
C TYR A 89 0.45 10.46 -0.59
N ALA A 90 1.60 10.87 -0.06
CA ALA A 90 2.78 11.20 -0.84
C ALA A 90 3.89 10.17 -0.59
N ALA A 91 4.67 9.84 -1.62
CA ALA A 91 5.82 8.96 -1.48
C ALA A 91 6.94 9.63 -0.70
N PHE A 92 7.80 8.81 -0.09
CA PHE A 92 9.08 9.28 0.43
C PHE A 92 9.90 9.89 -0.73
N PRO A 93 10.44 11.11 -0.57
CA PRO A 93 10.93 11.91 -1.70
C PRO A 93 12.19 11.35 -2.36
N PHE A 94 12.96 10.51 -1.67
CA PHE A 94 14.18 9.89 -2.15
C PHE A 94 13.98 8.50 -2.77
N LEU A 95 12.75 7.95 -2.73
CA LEU A 95 12.47 6.66 -3.34
C LEU A 95 12.18 6.82 -4.84
N PRO A 96 12.58 5.84 -5.67
CA PRO A 96 12.20 5.85 -7.07
C PRO A 96 10.68 5.68 -7.23
N PRO A 97 10.11 6.10 -8.38
CA PRO A 97 8.72 5.79 -8.71
C PRO A 97 8.44 4.28 -8.69
N VAL A 98 7.18 3.91 -8.43
CA VAL A 98 6.73 2.51 -8.45
C VAL A 98 6.99 1.92 -9.83
N ARG A 99 7.65 0.77 -9.87
CA ARG A 99 7.83 -0.01 -11.10
C ARG A 99 6.96 -1.27 -11.03
N ILE A 100 5.95 -1.30 -11.89
CA ILE A 100 5.04 -2.44 -12.08
C ILE A 100 5.76 -3.65 -12.71
N GLY A 101 5.09 -4.78 -12.75
CA GLY A 101 5.62 -6.07 -13.22
C GLY A 101 5.85 -7.06 -12.08
N ALA A 102 6.48 -8.18 -12.41
CA ALA A 102 6.70 -9.28 -11.47
C ALA A 102 7.65 -8.87 -10.32
N ARG A 103 7.15 -8.96 -9.09
CA ARG A 103 7.87 -8.77 -7.81
C ARG A 103 7.67 -9.95 -6.85
N GLY A 104 6.78 -10.88 -7.17
CA GLY A 104 6.62 -12.15 -6.46
C GLY A 104 5.21 -12.35 -5.93
N ALA A 105 4.96 -13.54 -5.38
CA ALA A 105 3.61 -13.99 -5.06
C ALA A 105 3.02 -13.40 -3.76
N VAL A 106 3.83 -12.77 -2.91
CA VAL A 106 3.36 -12.26 -1.60
C VAL A 106 3.76 -10.80 -1.40
N TYR A 107 2.82 -10.01 -0.90
CA TYR A 107 3.04 -8.59 -0.62
C TYR A 107 2.80 -8.29 0.85
N GLU A 108 3.77 -7.66 1.50
CA GLU A 108 3.63 -7.19 2.89
C GLU A 108 3.25 -5.71 2.90
N PHE A 109 2.10 -5.41 3.49
CA PHE A 109 1.64 -4.06 3.78
C PHE A 109 1.92 -3.77 5.24
N ARG A 110 2.56 -2.64 5.53
CA ARG A 110 2.82 -2.24 6.91
C ARG A 110 2.42 -0.79 7.06
N THR A 111 1.55 -0.54 8.02
CA THR A 111 1.03 0.79 8.33
C THR A 111 1.44 1.12 9.76
N TYR A 112 2.21 2.19 9.91
CA TYR A 112 2.73 2.63 11.19
C TYR A 112 2.17 3.99 11.54
N ARG A 113 1.41 4.08 12.64
CA ARG A 113 1.00 5.38 13.19
C ARG A 113 2.22 6.05 13.79
N LEU A 114 2.46 7.29 13.40
CA LEU A 114 3.57 8.08 13.90
C LEU A 114 3.16 8.87 15.14
N LYS A 115 4.10 9.05 16.06
CA LYS A 115 3.97 10.06 17.12
C LYS A 115 3.93 11.45 16.47
N PRO A 116 3.23 12.43 17.07
CA PRO A 116 3.26 13.82 16.59
C PRO A 116 4.71 14.32 16.40
N GLY A 117 5.00 14.95 15.26
CA GLY A 117 6.35 15.40 14.89
C GLY A 117 7.30 14.29 14.41
N GLY A 118 6.86 13.03 14.35
CA GLY A 118 7.70 11.88 14.01
C GLY A 118 8.04 11.70 12.52
N LEU A 119 7.38 12.43 11.61
CA LEU A 119 7.54 12.22 10.16
C LEU A 119 8.94 12.56 9.65
N LEU A 120 9.45 13.77 9.91
CA LEU A 120 10.77 14.18 9.39
C LEU A 120 11.89 13.27 9.91
N PRO A 121 11.99 12.97 11.22
CA PRO A 121 13.00 12.02 11.70
C PRO A 121 12.85 10.62 11.10
N THR A 122 11.61 10.19 10.80
CA THR A 122 11.37 8.91 10.12
C THR A 122 11.91 8.95 8.68
N LEU A 123 11.69 10.05 7.94
CA LEU A 123 12.22 10.21 6.59
C LEU A 123 13.75 10.14 6.60
N ASP A 124 14.41 10.91 7.47
CA ASP A 124 15.88 10.94 7.59
C ASP A 124 16.45 9.56 7.93
N ALA A 125 15.82 8.85 8.89
CA ALA A 125 16.23 7.51 9.28
C ALA A 125 16.12 6.52 8.12
N TRP A 126 15.02 6.57 7.36
CA TRP A 126 14.81 5.70 6.20
C TRP A 126 15.78 6.02 5.07
N GLU A 127 16.03 7.30 4.77
CA GLU A 127 16.97 7.71 3.72
C GLU A 127 18.37 7.16 3.96
N ALA A 128 18.84 7.23 5.22
CA ALA A 128 20.13 6.68 5.62
C ALA A 128 20.18 5.14 5.58
N ALA A 129 19.05 4.46 5.86
CA ALA A 129 18.99 3.01 6.00
C ALA A 129 18.76 2.26 4.68
N VAL A 130 18.13 2.89 3.69
CA VAL A 130 17.78 2.23 2.42
C VAL A 130 19.02 1.76 1.65
N PRO A 131 20.04 2.61 1.35
CA PRO A 131 21.21 2.18 0.59
C PRO A 131 22.00 1.02 1.23
N PRO A 132 22.33 1.02 2.54
CA PRO A 132 23.11 -0.08 3.13
C PRO A 132 22.30 -1.37 3.36
N ALA A 133 20.96 -1.30 3.43
CA ALA A 133 20.09 -2.47 3.53
C ALA A 133 19.61 -3.00 2.16
N LYS A 134 20.32 -2.66 1.08
CA LYS A 134 19.94 -2.92 -0.32
C LYS A 134 19.36 -4.31 -0.61
N PRO A 135 19.97 -5.43 -0.15
CA PRO A 135 19.42 -6.76 -0.43
C PRO A 135 17.99 -6.96 0.06
N TYR A 136 17.60 -6.29 1.15
CA TYR A 136 16.22 -6.29 1.63
C TYR A 136 15.39 -5.20 0.96
N THR A 137 15.91 -3.99 0.83
CA THR A 137 15.15 -2.84 0.31
C THR A 137 14.92 -2.86 -1.20
N ASP A 138 15.59 -3.73 -1.95
CA ASP A 138 15.25 -4.00 -3.35
C ASP A 138 13.85 -4.62 -3.51
N HIS A 139 13.29 -5.16 -2.43
CA HIS A 139 11.91 -5.66 -2.35
C HIS A 139 10.90 -4.60 -1.92
N LEU A 140 11.34 -3.39 -1.56
CA LEU A 140 10.45 -2.27 -1.26
C LEU A 140 9.80 -1.78 -2.56
N VAL A 141 8.47 -1.89 -2.65
CA VAL A 141 7.70 -1.35 -3.76
C VAL A 141 7.54 0.16 -3.59
N ILE A 142 7.12 0.59 -2.41
CA ILE A 142 6.94 1.99 -2.05
C ILE A 142 6.88 2.16 -0.52
N ASN A 143 7.29 3.33 -0.04
CA ASN A 143 6.94 3.84 1.28
C ASN A 143 6.33 5.24 1.14
N MET A 144 5.22 5.47 1.81
CA MET A 144 4.40 6.67 1.66
C MET A 144 4.01 7.21 3.03
N TYR A 145 3.80 8.52 3.14
CA TYR A 145 3.21 9.15 4.32
C TYR A 145 1.83 9.71 3.98
N ALA A 146 0.89 9.56 4.92
CA ALA A 146 -0.49 9.97 4.71
C ALA A 146 -0.63 11.49 4.68
N LEU A 147 -1.49 11.97 3.78
CA LEU A 147 -1.88 13.37 3.63
C LEU A 147 -3.23 13.67 4.29
N ASP A 148 -3.96 12.63 4.68
CA ASP A 148 -5.23 12.70 5.38
C ASP A 148 -5.28 11.74 6.58
N GLY A 149 -6.21 11.99 7.49
CA GLY A 149 -6.38 11.19 8.70
C GLY A 149 -5.22 11.30 9.69
N ALA A 150 -5.05 10.29 10.54
CA ALA A 150 -4.00 10.26 11.54
C ALA A 150 -2.60 10.09 10.89
N PRO A 151 -1.55 10.78 11.39
CA PRO A 151 -0.19 10.65 10.87
C PRO A 151 0.28 9.20 10.84
N ARG A 152 0.60 8.71 9.64
CA ARG A 152 1.08 7.35 9.44
C ARG A 152 1.97 7.26 8.22
N ILE A 153 2.84 6.25 8.21
CA ILE A 153 3.47 5.77 6.98
C ILE A 153 2.87 4.43 6.60
N THR A 154 2.74 4.19 5.31
CA THR A 154 2.34 2.89 4.76
C THR A 154 3.34 2.48 3.70
N HIS A 155 3.91 1.29 3.87
CA HIS A 155 4.86 0.74 2.92
C HIS A 155 4.48 -0.64 2.47
N VAL A 156 4.71 -0.88 1.18
CA VAL A 156 4.39 -2.11 0.46
C VAL A 156 5.69 -2.76 0.02
N TRP A 157 5.80 -4.05 0.27
CA TRP A 157 6.97 -4.86 -0.06
C TRP A 157 6.53 -6.07 -0.88
N GLY A 158 7.25 -6.42 -1.94
CA GLY A 158 6.96 -7.58 -2.78
C GLY A 158 8.04 -8.65 -2.63
N PHE A 159 7.63 -9.90 -2.36
CA PHE A 159 8.54 -11.03 -2.22
C PHE A 159 8.03 -12.25 -2.99
N PRO A 160 8.94 -13.11 -3.47
CA PRO A 160 8.56 -14.39 -4.05
C PRO A 160 7.86 -15.32 -3.06
N SER A 161 8.24 -15.30 -1.77
CA SER A 161 7.62 -16.11 -0.73
C SER A 161 7.74 -15.50 0.67
N LEU A 162 6.95 -16.01 1.62
CA LEU A 162 7.06 -15.64 3.04
C LEU A 162 8.40 -16.08 3.66
N GLU A 163 8.98 -17.18 3.18
CA GLU A 163 10.29 -17.67 3.62
C GLU A 163 11.39 -16.69 3.21
N GLU A 164 11.41 -16.26 1.95
CA GLU A 164 12.39 -15.29 1.46
C GLU A 164 12.25 -13.95 2.17
N ARG A 165 11.00 -13.48 2.36
CA ARG A 165 10.69 -12.32 3.18
C ARG A 165 11.29 -12.42 4.59
N ALA A 166 11.13 -13.57 5.25
CA ALA A 166 11.63 -13.78 6.60
C ALA A 166 13.17 -13.84 6.65
N SER A 167 13.78 -14.52 5.67
CA SER A 167 15.24 -14.65 5.53
C SER A 167 15.91 -13.30 5.31
N LEU A 168 15.45 -12.53 4.32
CA LEU A 168 16.00 -11.21 3.99
C LEU A 168 15.85 -10.23 5.15
N ARG A 169 14.69 -10.23 5.81
CA ARG A 169 14.47 -9.37 6.98
C ARG A 169 15.43 -9.73 8.12
N ARG A 170 15.65 -11.01 8.39
CA ARG A 170 16.60 -11.46 9.43
C ARG A 170 18.03 -11.06 9.08
N ALA A 171 18.43 -11.21 7.82
CA ALA A 171 19.74 -10.81 7.34
C ALA A 171 19.96 -9.29 7.49
N ALA A 172 18.98 -8.47 7.10
CA ALA A 172 19.05 -7.02 7.25
C ALA A 172 19.09 -6.58 8.73
N GLN A 173 18.43 -7.32 9.62
CA GLN A 173 18.55 -7.09 11.07
C GLN A 173 19.94 -7.45 11.59
N GLY A 174 20.49 -8.59 11.14
CA GLY A 174 21.83 -9.04 11.53
C GLY A 174 22.96 -8.12 11.07
N SER A 175 22.77 -7.37 9.97
CA SER A 175 23.77 -6.39 9.50
C SER A 175 23.80 -5.09 10.32
N GLY A 176 22.79 -4.84 11.16
CA GLY A 176 22.65 -3.61 11.93
C GLY A 176 22.25 -2.38 11.11
N HIS A 177 22.04 -2.54 9.79
CA HIS A 177 21.55 -1.46 8.92
C HIS A 177 20.03 -1.35 8.90
N TRP A 178 19.32 -2.36 9.43
CA TRP A 178 17.87 -2.37 9.54
C TRP A 178 17.42 -2.87 10.92
N PRO A 179 16.33 -2.34 11.53
CA PRO A 179 15.50 -1.24 11.06
C PRO A 179 16.25 0.10 11.01
N PRO A 180 15.67 1.13 10.37
CA PRO A 180 16.24 2.48 10.37
C PRO A 180 16.59 2.95 11.78
N LYS A 181 17.83 3.38 12.00
CA LYS A 181 18.30 3.82 13.31
C LYS A 181 17.46 5.02 13.79
N GLY A 182 16.88 4.93 14.99
CA GLY A 182 15.98 5.94 15.55
C GLY A 182 14.57 5.98 14.95
N GLY A 183 14.34 5.37 13.78
CA GLY A 183 13.01 5.32 13.14
C GLY A 183 11.93 4.71 14.05
N PRO A 184 12.14 3.54 14.68
CA PRO A 184 11.18 2.94 15.60
C PRO A 184 10.74 3.83 16.77
N ASP A 185 11.59 4.77 17.22
CA ASP A 185 11.28 5.64 18.36
C ASP A 185 10.14 6.61 18.05
N HIS A 186 9.84 6.84 16.77
CA HIS A 186 8.78 7.70 16.27
C HIS A 186 7.47 6.96 15.94
N ILE A 187 7.43 5.64 16.14
CA ILE A 187 6.24 4.82 15.86
C ILE A 187 5.43 4.64 17.15
N ALA A 188 4.13 4.94 17.08
CA ALA A 188 3.18 4.73 18.18
C ALA A 188 2.52 3.35 18.10
N GLU A 189 2.15 2.93 16.88
CA GLU A 189 1.49 1.65 16.62
C GLU A 189 1.93 1.14 15.25
N ALA A 190 2.12 -0.17 15.12
CA ALA A 190 2.55 -0.80 13.88
C ALA A 190 1.68 -2.02 13.57
N VAL A 191 1.10 -2.03 12.37
CA VAL A 191 0.36 -3.17 11.83
C VAL A 191 1.12 -3.69 10.60
N SER A 192 1.15 -5.02 10.45
CA SER A 192 1.63 -5.70 9.25
C SER A 192 0.59 -6.72 8.80
N SER A 193 0.34 -6.77 7.49
CA SER A 193 -0.55 -7.73 6.84
C SER A 193 0.07 -8.24 5.55
N ILE A 194 -0.31 -9.46 5.15
CA ILE A 194 0.09 -10.04 3.87
C ILE A 194 -1.11 -10.02 2.93
N GLY A 195 -0.86 -9.60 1.68
CA GLY A 195 -1.78 -9.73 0.58
C GLY A 195 -1.21 -10.57 -0.56
N LEU A 196 -2.10 -11.19 -1.32
CA LEU A 196 -1.81 -11.89 -2.56
C LEU A 196 -2.31 -11.02 -3.73
N PRO A 197 -1.52 -10.87 -4.81
CA PRO A 197 -1.91 -10.03 -5.93
C PRO A 197 -3.18 -10.60 -6.60
N GLU A 198 -4.11 -9.73 -6.95
CA GLU A 198 -5.22 -10.09 -7.82
C GLU A 198 -4.71 -10.48 -9.21
N ALA A 199 -5.45 -11.31 -9.93
CA ALA A 199 -5.07 -11.74 -11.29
C ALA A 199 -4.92 -10.57 -12.28
N TRP A 200 -5.60 -9.45 -12.02
CA TRP A 200 -5.56 -8.22 -12.81
C TRP A 200 -4.58 -7.17 -12.24
N SER A 201 -3.86 -7.47 -11.17
CA SER A 201 -2.87 -6.55 -10.58
C SER A 201 -1.69 -6.33 -11.53
N PRO A 202 -1.27 -5.08 -11.79
CA PRO A 202 -0.02 -4.81 -12.52
C PRO A 202 1.25 -5.19 -11.74
N LEU A 203 1.16 -5.28 -10.43
CA LEU A 203 2.21 -5.81 -9.55
C LEU A 203 1.87 -7.27 -9.23
N THR A 204 2.62 -8.20 -9.84
CA THR A 204 2.41 -9.66 -9.77
C THR A 204 3.55 -10.41 -9.08
#